data_AF-A0A8H3FZC4-F1
#
_entry.id   AF-A0A8H3FZC4-F1
#
_cell.length_a   1.000
_cell.length_b   1.000
_cell.length_c   1.000
_cell.angle_alpha   90.00
_cell.angle_beta   90.00
_cell.angle_gamma   90.00
#
_symmetry.space_group_name_H-M   'P 1'
#
loop_
_entity.id
_entity.type
_entity.pdbx_description
1 polymer ?
#
loop_
_entity_poly.entity_id
_entity_poly.type
_entity_poly.pdbx_seq_one_letter_code
_entity_poly.pdbx_strand_id
1 'polypeptide(L)'
;MRKRDIRIQRLSESLRSIKKYMLRNGSEDVQEPCDPGPATPSHVFEAGSPTPHIFRGMIAPPFLVPALLDAISCSKYAAVSVVVPGEADVYCAKAARDGGGIILTNDSDLFVHDLGSHGAFSLIHQAELRPNKEEEEDEQIACQTVRLSIFRPKELADRLGLVDLRRLAYVLSRTREVLSLPEAVTRAKEHRDIGLLRFEEFVEEYATEPSITESQTFSPESLANFISYAPSLDPRVSELMLQLKATSQDTVYMYLPYLIDDPARSSAWLVSTEQRSFAYSIPNHLRNGPHERPRTIIAEFHRKGDRILAQQISVLSSDHFHTQSSEHLARLQDFLDTFADYPKHVTWRAYALEEVYRWYLNNSKAPPSRETMTRLMTGLSTPDSAWEDVHLSAQVQAVLYTLRMTQQILAYTISTTKTKPPKPLKKLASILGSLPPIAQLIPSRSELAAQMSTMEIETCGLDHLLDLLAGRLQKEVDAEDAGG
;
A
#
# COMPACT_ATOMS: atom_id res chain seq x y z
N MET A 1 15.23 -10.43 -7.16
CA MET A 1 14.02 -9.58 -6.99
C MET A 1 13.53 -9.10 -8.36
N ARG A 2 12.70 -9.91 -9.04
CA ARG A 2 12.42 -9.81 -10.50
C ARG A 2 11.57 -8.60 -10.94
N LYS A 3 10.98 -7.81 -10.03
CA LYS A 3 9.99 -6.76 -10.37
C LYS A 3 10.32 -5.35 -9.82
N ARG A 4 11.61 -5.02 -9.63
CA ARG A 4 12.03 -3.66 -9.24
C ARG A 4 11.60 -2.61 -10.26
N ASP A 5 11.88 -2.87 -11.54
CA ASP A 5 11.59 -1.92 -12.62
C ASP A 5 10.09 -1.67 -12.76
N ILE A 6 9.27 -2.71 -12.56
CA ILE A 6 7.80 -2.61 -12.54
C ILE A 6 7.32 -1.69 -11.40
N ARG A 7 7.88 -1.82 -10.20
CA ARG A 7 7.52 -0.94 -9.06
C ARG A 7 7.88 0.52 -9.36
N ILE A 8 9.07 0.78 -9.91
CA ILE A 8 9.51 2.13 -10.30
C ILE A 8 8.64 2.68 -11.44
N GLN A 9 8.30 1.83 -12.42
CA GLN A 9 7.43 2.20 -13.52
C GLN A 9 6.04 2.61 -13.03
N ARG A 10 5.40 1.84 -12.13
CA ARG A 10 4.10 2.17 -11.54
C ARG A 10 4.12 3.50 -10.77
N LEU A 11 5.18 3.76 -10.01
CA LEU A 11 5.37 5.06 -9.35
C LEU A 11 5.56 6.19 -10.37
N SER A 12 6.27 5.94 -11.46
CA SER A 12 6.52 6.92 -12.52
C SER A 12 5.26 7.20 -13.36
N GLU A 13 4.41 6.20 -13.57
CA GLU A 13 3.06 6.33 -14.14
C GLU A 13 2.18 7.19 -13.25
N SER A 14 2.22 6.94 -11.94
CA SER A 14 1.47 7.72 -10.96
C SER A 14 1.85 9.21 -11.00
N LEU A 15 3.16 9.51 -11.06
CA LEU A 15 3.67 10.87 -11.22
C LEU A 15 3.20 11.54 -12.53
N ARG A 16 3.23 10.79 -13.64
CA ARG A 16 2.75 11.29 -14.94
C ARG A 16 1.26 11.59 -14.89
N SER A 17 0.47 10.74 -14.25
CA SER A 17 -0.97 10.94 -14.09
C SER A 17 -1.31 12.20 -13.32
N ILE A 18 -0.66 12.45 -12.17
CA ILE A 18 -0.90 13.68 -11.38
C ILE A 18 -0.48 14.93 -12.16
N LYS A 19 0.68 14.93 -12.80
CA LYS A 19 1.12 16.07 -13.63
C LYS A 19 0.12 16.37 -14.75
N LYS A 20 -0.41 15.33 -15.39
CA LYS A 20 -1.43 15.47 -16.43
C LYS A 20 -2.75 16.02 -15.87
N TYR A 21 -3.13 15.64 -14.66
CA TYR A 21 -4.30 16.18 -13.97
C TYR A 21 -4.13 17.68 -13.68
N MET A 22 -3.00 18.08 -13.08
CA MET A 22 -2.69 19.49 -12.81
C MET A 22 -2.70 20.36 -14.06
N LEU A 23 -2.06 19.90 -15.13
CA LEU A 23 -2.03 20.62 -16.41
C LEU A 23 -3.42 20.83 -17.02
N ARG A 24 -4.38 19.94 -16.73
CA ARG A 24 -5.75 19.99 -17.26
C ARG A 24 -6.67 20.89 -16.45
N ASN A 25 -6.53 20.86 -15.12
CA ASN A 25 -7.46 21.53 -14.20
C ASN A 25 -6.91 22.83 -13.61
N GLY A 26 -5.66 23.17 -13.90
CA GLY A 26 -5.00 24.37 -13.38
C GLY A 26 -4.41 24.17 -11.98
N SER A 27 -3.60 25.14 -11.56
CA SER A 27 -2.90 25.14 -10.26
C SER A 27 -3.80 25.58 -9.10
N GLU A 28 -5.03 25.99 -9.37
CA GLU A 28 -5.89 26.73 -8.42
C GLU A 28 -7.17 25.98 -8.04
N ASP A 29 -7.60 24.95 -8.78
CA ASP A 29 -8.87 24.25 -8.50
C ASP A 29 -8.66 22.74 -8.44
N VAL A 30 -8.69 22.18 -7.23
CA VAL A 30 -8.75 20.73 -7.00
C VAL A 30 -10.18 20.40 -6.64
N GLN A 31 -10.96 19.99 -7.66
CA GLN A 31 -12.32 19.56 -7.47
C GLN A 31 -12.38 18.32 -6.58
N GLU A 32 -13.23 18.35 -5.55
CA GLU A 32 -13.48 17.20 -4.70
C GLU A 32 -14.35 16.16 -5.42
N PRO A 33 -14.13 14.87 -5.17
CA PRO A 33 -15.10 13.86 -5.56
C PRO A 33 -16.46 14.17 -4.94
N CYS A 34 -17.50 14.29 -5.76
CA CYS A 34 -18.86 14.18 -5.26
C CYS A 34 -18.97 12.86 -4.49
N ASP A 35 -19.66 12.88 -3.35
CA ASP A 35 -20.03 11.66 -2.64
C ASP A 35 -20.71 10.71 -3.66
N PRO A 36 -20.11 9.55 -3.98
CA PRO A 36 -20.68 8.65 -4.96
C PRO A 36 -22.01 8.03 -4.50
N GLY A 37 -22.45 8.33 -3.27
CA GLY A 37 -23.59 7.69 -2.65
C GLY A 37 -23.26 6.26 -2.23
N PRO A 38 -24.24 5.52 -1.66
CA PRO A 38 -24.02 4.15 -1.25
C PRO A 38 -23.66 3.27 -2.44
N ALA A 39 -22.58 2.48 -2.31
CA ALA A 39 -22.21 1.51 -3.31
C ALA A 39 -23.29 0.42 -3.43
N THR A 40 -23.87 0.25 -4.62
CA THR A 40 -24.78 -0.85 -4.92
C THR A 40 -23.99 -2.05 -5.48
N PRO A 41 -24.53 -3.28 -5.40
CA PRO A 41 -23.91 -4.44 -6.04
C PRO A 41 -23.65 -4.24 -7.55
N SER A 42 -24.45 -3.43 -8.23
CA SER A 42 -24.26 -3.13 -9.66
C SER A 42 -22.98 -2.33 -9.93
N HIS A 43 -22.56 -1.46 -9.00
CA HIS A 43 -21.29 -0.72 -9.13
C HIS A 43 -20.05 -1.62 -9.18
N VAL A 44 -20.12 -2.85 -8.62
CA VAL A 44 -18.99 -3.81 -8.62
C VAL A 44 -18.76 -4.41 -10.01
N PHE A 45 -19.82 -4.57 -10.81
CA PHE A 45 -19.79 -5.24 -12.11
C PHE A 45 -19.96 -4.27 -13.28
N GLU A 46 -20.42 -3.04 -13.01
CA GLU A 46 -20.31 -1.92 -13.94
C GLU A 46 -18.84 -1.46 -13.98
N ALA A 47 -18.00 -2.19 -14.73
CA ALA A 47 -16.64 -1.77 -15.08
C ALA A 47 -16.57 -0.38 -15.76
N GLY A 48 -17.73 0.24 -16.03
CA GLY A 48 -17.91 1.56 -16.61
C GLY A 48 -18.63 2.59 -15.73
N SER A 49 -18.99 2.33 -14.47
CA SER A 49 -19.56 3.39 -13.62
C SER A 49 -18.47 4.44 -13.33
N PRO A 50 -18.78 5.72 -13.52
CA PRO A 50 -17.81 6.69 -13.98
C PRO A 50 -16.89 7.00 -12.81
N THR A 51 -15.61 6.70 -12.92
CA THR A 51 -14.65 7.69 -12.38
C THR A 51 -15.11 9.01 -13.02
N PRO A 52 -15.58 10.00 -12.24
CA PRO A 52 -16.07 11.24 -12.81
C PRO A 52 -15.08 11.73 -13.86
N HIS A 53 -15.53 12.27 -15.00
CA HIS A 53 -14.63 12.54 -16.14
C HIS A 53 -13.37 13.31 -15.74
N ILE A 54 -13.50 14.19 -14.73
CA ILE A 54 -12.42 14.95 -14.09
C ILE A 54 -11.31 14.09 -13.46
N PHE A 55 -11.64 12.90 -12.95
CA PHE A 55 -10.71 11.96 -12.32
C PHE A 55 -10.33 10.78 -13.23
N ARG A 56 -10.81 10.75 -14.47
CA ARG A 56 -10.43 9.71 -15.43
C ARG A 56 -8.92 9.80 -15.71
N GLY A 57 -8.18 8.79 -15.27
CA GLY A 57 -6.72 8.74 -15.35
C GLY A 57 -5.99 9.22 -14.10
N MET A 58 -6.71 9.54 -13.01
CA MET A 58 -6.11 9.69 -11.69
C MET A 58 -5.62 8.36 -11.13
N ILE A 59 -4.68 8.46 -10.20
CA ILE A 59 -4.09 7.32 -9.53
C ILE A 59 -5.07 6.73 -8.52
N ALA A 60 -4.95 5.43 -8.25
CA ALA A 60 -5.69 4.81 -7.17
C ALA A 60 -5.31 5.46 -5.82
N PRO A 61 -6.24 5.53 -4.84
CA PRO A 61 -5.94 6.06 -3.52
C PRO A 61 -4.72 5.35 -2.90
N PRO A 62 -3.77 6.09 -2.30
CA PRO A 62 -2.46 5.54 -1.90
C PRO A 62 -2.55 4.35 -0.93
N PHE A 63 -3.61 4.32 -0.12
CA PHE A 63 -3.81 3.39 0.99
C PHE A 63 -4.97 2.41 0.77
N LEU A 64 -5.48 2.28 -0.47
CA LEU A 64 -6.61 1.40 -0.77
C LEU A 64 -6.33 -0.07 -0.37
N VAL A 65 -5.15 -0.58 -0.74
CA VAL A 65 -4.76 -1.96 -0.44
C VAL A 65 -4.68 -2.24 1.06
N PRO A 66 -3.92 -1.48 1.88
CA PRO A 66 -3.91 -1.71 3.32
C PRO A 66 -5.28 -1.49 3.98
N ALA A 67 -6.13 -0.58 3.47
CA ALA A 67 -7.49 -0.40 3.97
C ALA A 67 -8.36 -1.64 3.71
N LEU A 68 -8.24 -2.22 2.52
CA LEU A 68 -8.93 -3.46 2.17
C LEU A 68 -8.46 -4.63 3.03
N LEU A 69 -7.16 -4.74 3.29
CA LEU A 69 -6.61 -5.80 4.16
C LEU A 69 -7.13 -5.69 5.60
N ASP A 70 -7.19 -4.47 6.16
CA ASP A 70 -7.80 -4.24 7.47
C ASP A 70 -9.28 -4.65 7.48
N ALA A 71 -10.03 -4.25 6.45
CA ALA A 71 -11.45 -4.58 6.33
C ALA A 71 -11.68 -6.09 6.21
N ILE A 72 -10.89 -6.79 5.39
CA ILE A 72 -10.95 -8.25 5.24
C ILE A 72 -10.66 -8.92 6.57
N SER A 73 -9.59 -8.51 7.26
CA SER A 73 -9.13 -9.08 8.53
C SER A 73 -10.15 -8.91 9.66
N CYS A 74 -10.96 -7.86 9.61
CA CYS A 74 -12.03 -7.58 10.57
C CYS A 74 -13.40 -8.13 10.13
N SER A 75 -13.47 -8.90 9.05
CA SER A 75 -14.73 -9.42 8.50
C SER A 75 -14.82 -10.94 8.56
N LYS A 76 -15.98 -11.49 8.18
CA LYS A 76 -16.17 -12.93 7.98
C LYS A 76 -15.22 -13.55 6.96
N TYR A 77 -14.60 -12.76 6.09
CA TYR A 77 -13.67 -13.24 5.07
C TYR A 77 -12.26 -13.52 5.63
N ALA A 78 -11.95 -13.10 6.86
CA ALA A 78 -10.65 -13.35 7.47
C ALA A 78 -10.31 -14.85 7.51
N ALA A 79 -11.29 -15.71 7.81
CA ALA A 79 -11.10 -17.16 7.92
C ALA A 79 -10.81 -17.87 6.58
N VAL A 80 -11.09 -17.23 5.45
CA VAL A 80 -10.91 -17.78 4.09
C VAL A 80 -9.87 -17.01 3.28
N SER A 81 -9.24 -16.01 3.88
CA SER A 81 -8.19 -15.20 3.24
C SER A 81 -6.82 -15.72 3.65
N VAL A 82 -5.92 -15.87 2.68
CA VAL A 82 -4.58 -16.41 2.91
C VAL A 82 -3.55 -15.47 2.30
N VAL A 83 -2.50 -15.16 3.07
CA VAL A 83 -1.32 -14.46 2.56
C VAL A 83 -0.32 -15.47 2.04
N VAL A 84 0.17 -15.23 0.82
CA VAL A 84 1.15 -16.08 0.15
C VAL A 84 2.50 -15.33 0.00
N PRO A 85 3.64 -16.03 0.04
CA PRO A 85 4.96 -15.38 0.05
C PRO A 85 5.44 -14.92 -1.35
N GLY A 86 4.54 -14.90 -2.34
CA GLY A 86 4.82 -14.50 -3.71
C GLY A 86 3.59 -13.92 -4.39
N GLU A 87 3.52 -14.02 -5.71
CA GLU A 87 2.36 -13.53 -6.46
C GLU A 87 1.16 -14.46 -6.30
N ALA A 88 -0.01 -13.87 -6.08
CA ALA A 88 -1.23 -14.62 -5.86
C ALA A 88 -1.53 -15.58 -7.02
N ASP A 89 -1.26 -15.19 -8.26
CA ASP A 89 -1.58 -15.96 -9.47
C ASP A 89 -0.93 -17.35 -9.47
N VAL A 90 0.33 -17.47 -9.03
CA VAL A 90 1.04 -18.76 -8.92
C VAL A 90 0.35 -19.69 -7.90
N TYR A 91 -0.05 -19.15 -6.75
CA TYR A 91 -0.66 -19.94 -5.67
C TYR A 91 -2.12 -20.27 -5.98
N CYS A 92 -2.87 -19.34 -6.57
CA CYS A 92 -4.21 -19.57 -7.08
C CYS A 92 -4.21 -20.62 -8.19
N ALA A 93 -3.25 -20.57 -9.12
CA ALA A 93 -3.06 -21.56 -10.15
C ALA A 93 -2.79 -22.95 -9.57
N LYS A 94 -1.88 -23.04 -8.60
CA LYS A 94 -1.59 -24.30 -7.89
C LYS A 94 -2.84 -24.83 -7.17
N ALA A 95 -3.57 -23.99 -6.46
CA ALA A 95 -4.80 -24.40 -5.77
C ALA A 95 -5.86 -24.91 -6.75
N ALA A 96 -6.06 -24.21 -7.88
CA ALA A 96 -6.98 -24.62 -8.94
C ALA A 96 -6.56 -25.92 -9.62
N ARG A 97 -5.26 -26.14 -9.80
CA ARG A 97 -4.74 -27.39 -10.36
C ARG A 97 -4.95 -28.58 -9.43
N ASP A 98 -4.63 -28.39 -8.15
CA ASP A 98 -4.61 -29.48 -7.17
C ASP A 98 -6.03 -29.81 -6.68
N GLY A 99 -6.92 -28.82 -6.58
CA GLY A 99 -8.28 -28.96 -6.04
C GLY A 99 -9.43 -28.67 -7.01
N GLY A 100 -9.14 -28.22 -8.24
CA GLY A 100 -10.14 -27.66 -9.15
C GLY A 100 -10.60 -26.25 -8.74
N GLY A 101 -11.61 -25.73 -9.43
CA GLY A 101 -12.24 -24.45 -9.10
C GLY A 101 -12.03 -23.36 -10.14
N ILE A 102 -12.55 -22.17 -9.85
CA ILE A 102 -12.53 -21.01 -10.75
C ILE A 102 -11.80 -19.85 -10.07
N ILE A 103 -10.69 -19.42 -10.67
CA ILE A 103 -9.97 -18.21 -10.25
C ILE A 103 -10.67 -16.99 -10.83
N LEU A 104 -10.99 -16.00 -10.00
CA LEU A 104 -11.52 -14.71 -10.46
C LEU A 104 -10.38 -13.70 -10.46
N THR A 105 -10.01 -13.20 -11.65
CA THR A 105 -8.93 -12.22 -11.81
C THR A 105 -9.22 -11.31 -12.99
N ASN A 106 -8.46 -10.24 -13.18
CA ASN A 106 -8.37 -9.55 -14.46
C ASN A 106 -6.99 -9.71 -15.11
N ASP A 107 -6.08 -10.47 -14.48
CA ASP A 107 -4.81 -10.80 -15.08
C ASP A 107 -4.98 -11.90 -16.12
N SER A 108 -4.46 -11.63 -17.32
CA SER A 108 -4.57 -12.52 -18.47
C SER A 108 -3.43 -13.54 -18.51
N ASP A 109 -2.39 -13.35 -17.71
CA ASP A 109 -1.27 -14.27 -17.65
C ASP A 109 -1.63 -15.67 -17.09
N LEU A 110 -2.80 -15.81 -16.44
CA LEU A 110 -3.39 -17.12 -16.08
C LEU A 110 -3.60 -18.07 -17.27
N PHE A 111 -3.62 -17.58 -18.51
CA PHE A 111 -3.57 -18.46 -19.68
C PHE A 111 -2.26 -19.26 -19.77
N VAL A 112 -1.17 -18.75 -19.19
CA VAL A 112 0.18 -19.35 -19.24
C VAL A 112 0.41 -20.32 -18.10
N HIS A 113 -0.24 -20.09 -16.96
CA HIS A 113 -0.17 -20.95 -15.79
C HIS A 113 -0.78 -22.34 -16.04
N ASP A 114 -0.22 -23.35 -15.38
CA ASP A 114 -0.80 -24.70 -15.37
C ASP A 114 -1.89 -24.79 -14.29
N LEU A 115 -3.15 -24.75 -14.75
CA LEU A 115 -4.35 -24.90 -13.93
C LEU A 115 -4.85 -26.36 -13.87
N GLY A 116 -4.14 -27.32 -14.47
CA GLY A 116 -4.61 -28.70 -14.60
C GLY A 116 -5.85 -28.85 -15.49
N SER A 117 -6.47 -30.03 -15.44
CA SER A 117 -7.66 -30.36 -16.24
C SER A 117 -8.98 -29.87 -15.62
N HIS A 118 -8.97 -29.59 -14.31
CA HIS A 118 -10.18 -29.22 -13.55
C HIS A 118 -10.16 -27.76 -13.06
N GLY A 119 -9.04 -27.06 -13.22
CA GLY A 119 -8.92 -25.64 -12.92
C GLY A 119 -9.36 -24.78 -14.09
N ALA A 120 -9.95 -23.64 -13.76
CA ALA A 120 -10.37 -22.62 -14.71
C ALA A 120 -10.17 -21.23 -14.12
N PHE A 121 -10.31 -20.20 -14.95
CA PHE A 121 -10.39 -18.82 -14.47
C PHE A 121 -11.44 -18.03 -15.24
N SER A 122 -11.89 -16.91 -14.67
CA SER A 122 -12.80 -15.95 -15.31
C SER A 122 -12.25 -14.55 -15.14
N LEU A 123 -12.40 -13.75 -16.19
CA LEU A 123 -12.09 -12.33 -16.14
C LEU A 123 -13.23 -11.58 -15.45
N ILE A 124 -12.94 -10.87 -14.35
CA ILE A 124 -13.97 -10.15 -13.57
C ILE A 124 -14.64 -9.09 -14.43
N HIS A 125 -13.90 -8.39 -15.28
CA HIS A 125 -14.43 -7.38 -16.18
C HIS A 125 -15.33 -7.95 -17.31
N GLN A 126 -15.43 -9.27 -17.43
CA GLN A 126 -16.36 -9.96 -18.34
C GLN A 126 -17.56 -10.57 -17.60
N ALA A 127 -17.69 -10.32 -16.29
CA ALA A 127 -18.85 -10.74 -15.52
C ALA A 127 -20.05 -9.85 -15.87
N GLU A 128 -21.20 -10.46 -16.14
CA GLU A 128 -22.44 -9.76 -16.44
C GLU A 128 -23.45 -9.97 -15.30
N LEU A 129 -24.06 -8.89 -14.83
CA LEU A 129 -25.27 -8.96 -14.00
C LEU A 129 -26.50 -9.04 -14.89
N ARG A 130 -27.34 -10.05 -14.67
CA ARG A 130 -28.62 -10.20 -15.38
C ARG A 130 -29.77 -10.19 -14.38
N PRO A 131 -30.84 -9.40 -14.64
CA PRO A 131 -32.03 -9.48 -13.81
C PRO A 131 -32.62 -10.89 -13.92
N ASN A 132 -32.98 -11.48 -12.78
CA ASN A 132 -33.70 -12.74 -12.78
C ASN A 132 -35.10 -12.49 -13.33
N LYS A 133 -35.41 -13.02 -14.52
CA LYS A 133 -36.69 -12.82 -15.20
C LYS A 133 -37.82 -13.72 -14.67
N GLU A 134 -37.54 -14.54 -13.67
CA GLU A 134 -38.48 -15.55 -13.14
C GLU A 134 -39.27 -15.07 -11.91
N GLU A 135 -38.97 -13.88 -11.38
CA GLU A 135 -39.66 -13.29 -10.22
C GLU A 135 -40.34 -11.96 -10.65
N GLU A 136 -41.43 -12.06 -11.40
CA GLU A 136 -42.23 -10.91 -11.86
C GLU A 136 -43.30 -10.43 -10.85
N GLU A 137 -43.38 -10.98 -9.63
CA GLU A 137 -44.50 -10.68 -8.72
C GLU A 137 -44.18 -9.93 -7.41
N ASP A 138 -42.93 -9.73 -7.02
CA ASP A 138 -42.58 -8.91 -5.85
C ASP A 138 -41.50 -7.86 -6.18
N GLU A 139 -41.94 -6.63 -6.43
CA GLU A 139 -41.14 -5.47 -6.88
C GLU A 139 -40.01 -5.01 -5.93
N GLN A 140 -39.65 -5.75 -4.88
CA GLN A 140 -38.75 -5.24 -3.83
C GLN A 140 -37.36 -5.85 -3.75
N ILE A 141 -37.07 -7.01 -4.37
CA ILE A 141 -35.70 -7.53 -4.44
C ILE A 141 -35.52 -8.31 -5.76
N ALA A 142 -35.31 -7.62 -6.88
CA ALA A 142 -34.90 -8.29 -8.11
C ALA A 142 -33.54 -8.96 -7.90
N CYS A 143 -33.54 -10.28 -7.68
CA CYS A 143 -32.31 -11.04 -7.50
C CYS A 143 -31.50 -10.95 -8.81
N GLN A 144 -30.24 -10.50 -8.72
CA GLN A 144 -29.36 -10.40 -9.90
C GLN A 144 -28.55 -11.69 -10.03
N THR A 145 -28.58 -12.32 -11.21
CA THR A 145 -27.73 -13.46 -11.53
C THR A 145 -26.40 -12.97 -12.11
N VAL A 146 -25.28 -13.56 -11.67
CA VAL A 146 -23.94 -13.25 -12.19
C VAL A 146 -23.56 -14.30 -13.24
N ARG A 147 -23.31 -13.86 -14.48
CA ARG A 147 -22.80 -14.71 -15.56
C ARG A 147 -21.30 -14.48 -15.72
N LEU A 148 -20.52 -15.57 -15.71
CA LEU A 148 -19.07 -15.56 -15.85
C LEU A 148 -18.62 -16.23 -17.15
N SER A 149 -17.53 -15.71 -17.73
CA SER A 149 -16.85 -16.32 -18.88
C SER A 149 -15.71 -17.20 -18.39
N ILE A 150 -15.87 -18.52 -18.52
CA ILE A 150 -14.92 -19.50 -17.97
C ILE A 150 -13.89 -19.90 -19.02
N PHE A 151 -12.61 -19.70 -18.69
CA PHE A 151 -11.47 -20.08 -19.50
C PHE A 151 -10.74 -21.28 -18.90
N ARG A 152 -10.49 -22.29 -19.74
CA ARG A 152 -9.73 -23.51 -19.39
C ARG A 152 -8.49 -23.60 -20.26
N PRO A 153 -7.30 -23.19 -19.76
CA PRO A 153 -6.07 -23.18 -20.55
C PRO A 153 -5.74 -24.53 -21.20
N LYS A 154 -5.97 -25.64 -20.49
CA LYS A 154 -5.68 -26.97 -21.01
C LYS A 154 -6.56 -27.34 -22.20
N GLU A 155 -7.87 -27.14 -22.09
CA GLU A 155 -8.81 -27.36 -23.20
C GLU A 155 -8.50 -26.45 -24.40
N LEU A 156 -8.10 -25.21 -24.14
CA LEU A 156 -7.70 -24.28 -25.20
C LEU A 156 -6.42 -24.75 -25.90
N ALA A 157 -5.41 -25.20 -25.16
CA ALA A 157 -4.19 -25.77 -25.73
C ALA A 157 -4.49 -26.99 -26.60
N ASP A 158 -5.33 -27.91 -26.11
CA ASP A 158 -5.70 -29.13 -26.84
C ASP A 158 -6.45 -28.79 -28.14
N ARG A 159 -7.37 -27.82 -28.12
CA ARG A 159 -8.06 -27.31 -29.32
C ARG A 159 -7.13 -26.67 -30.34
N LEU A 160 -6.02 -26.08 -29.89
CA LEU A 160 -4.98 -25.50 -30.75
C LEU A 160 -3.93 -26.54 -31.20
N GLY A 161 -4.01 -27.77 -30.70
CA GLY A 161 -3.02 -28.83 -30.94
C GLY A 161 -1.67 -28.53 -30.31
N LEU A 162 -1.67 -27.89 -29.14
CA LEU A 162 -0.49 -27.55 -28.33
C LEU A 162 -0.49 -28.37 -27.05
N VAL A 163 0.69 -28.59 -26.45
CA VAL A 163 0.82 -29.27 -25.15
C VAL A 163 0.30 -28.37 -24.02
N ASP A 164 0.73 -27.10 -24.07
CA ASP A 164 0.35 -26.00 -23.19
C ASP A 164 0.37 -24.67 -23.99
N LEU A 165 -0.03 -23.57 -23.35
CA LEU A 165 -0.04 -22.25 -23.96
C LEU A 165 1.27 -21.46 -23.73
N ARG A 166 2.25 -22.02 -23.02
CA ARG A 166 3.47 -21.29 -22.63
C ARG A 166 4.33 -20.92 -23.82
N ARG A 167 4.49 -21.84 -24.77
CA ARG A 167 5.22 -21.57 -26.03
C ARG A 167 4.51 -20.51 -26.87
N LEU A 168 3.17 -20.58 -26.94
CA LEU A 168 2.39 -19.57 -27.65
C LEU A 168 2.56 -18.19 -27.02
N ALA A 169 2.48 -18.10 -25.69
CA ALA A 169 2.70 -16.86 -24.95
C ALA A 169 4.12 -16.31 -25.14
N TYR A 170 5.15 -17.16 -25.14
CA TYR A 170 6.52 -16.76 -25.43
C TYR A 170 6.68 -16.20 -26.85
N VAL A 171 6.09 -16.84 -27.86
CA VAL A 171 6.11 -16.32 -29.24
C VAL A 171 5.46 -14.94 -29.31
N LEU A 172 4.31 -14.77 -28.65
CA LEU A 172 3.59 -13.49 -28.61
C LEU A 172 4.38 -12.40 -27.86
N SER A 173 5.06 -12.73 -26.76
CA SER A 173 5.83 -11.75 -25.98
C SER A 173 7.11 -11.29 -26.67
N ARG A 174 7.67 -12.09 -27.58
CA ARG A 174 8.92 -11.79 -28.30
C ARG A 174 8.70 -11.13 -29.66
N THR A 175 7.51 -11.24 -30.23
CA THR A 175 7.23 -10.72 -31.57
C THR A 175 6.84 -9.24 -31.50
N ARG A 176 7.53 -8.39 -32.26
CA ARG A 176 7.20 -6.95 -32.37
C ARG A 176 6.04 -6.67 -33.34
N GLU A 177 5.76 -7.61 -34.23
CA GLU A 177 4.67 -7.56 -35.21
C GLU A 177 3.40 -8.17 -34.63
N VAL A 178 2.24 -7.66 -35.05
CA VAL A 178 0.94 -8.26 -34.70
C VAL A 178 0.78 -9.54 -35.51
N LEU A 179 0.92 -10.69 -34.85
CA LEU A 179 0.68 -12.00 -35.46
C LEU A 179 -0.80 -12.33 -35.42
N SER A 180 -1.30 -12.96 -36.49
CA SER A 180 -2.59 -13.65 -36.39
C SER A 180 -2.46 -14.88 -35.50
N LEU A 181 -3.56 -15.29 -34.86
CA LEU A 181 -3.56 -16.47 -33.98
C LEU A 181 -3.06 -17.75 -34.71
N PRO A 182 -3.48 -18.06 -35.96
CA PRO A 182 -2.95 -19.22 -36.68
C PRO A 182 -1.43 -19.17 -36.88
N GLU A 183 -0.88 -18.00 -37.24
CA GLU A 183 0.57 -17.84 -37.43
C GLU A 183 1.32 -18.02 -36.11
N ALA A 184 0.82 -17.45 -35.02
CA ALA A 184 1.43 -17.60 -33.70
C ALA A 184 1.43 -19.07 -33.24
N VAL A 185 0.34 -19.81 -33.50
CA VAL A 185 0.22 -21.25 -33.19
C VAL A 185 1.19 -22.07 -34.03
N THR A 186 1.30 -21.79 -35.33
CA THR A 186 2.26 -22.47 -36.22
C THR A 186 3.69 -22.25 -35.71
N ARG A 187 4.08 -21.00 -35.40
CA ARG A 187 5.39 -20.70 -34.84
C ARG A 187 5.64 -21.41 -33.51
N ALA A 188 4.64 -21.48 -32.62
CA ALA A 188 4.75 -22.18 -31.35
C ALA A 188 4.99 -23.69 -31.51
N LYS A 189 4.48 -24.31 -32.59
CA LYS A 189 4.71 -25.72 -32.94
C LYS A 189 6.09 -25.95 -33.57
N GLU A 190 6.58 -25.00 -34.35
CA GLU A 190 7.83 -25.10 -35.12
C GLU A 190 9.09 -24.72 -34.33
N HIS A 191 9.00 -23.79 -33.36
CA HIS A 191 10.13 -23.38 -32.52
C HIS A 191 10.54 -24.45 -31.50
N ARG A 192 11.27 -25.48 -31.95
CA ARG A 192 11.82 -26.52 -31.07
C ARG A 192 13.20 -26.19 -30.49
N ASP A 193 14.11 -25.52 -31.22
CA ASP A 193 15.54 -25.52 -30.83
C ASP A 193 16.27 -24.15 -30.71
N ILE A 194 15.73 -23.04 -31.23
CA ILE A 194 16.42 -21.72 -31.17
C ILE A 194 15.91 -20.90 -29.98
N GLY A 195 16.76 -20.71 -28.96
CA GLY A 195 16.47 -19.86 -27.81
C GLY A 195 15.88 -20.58 -26.58
N LEU A 196 16.12 -21.89 -26.45
CA LEU A 196 15.67 -22.72 -25.31
C LEU A 196 15.95 -22.06 -23.94
N LEU A 197 17.16 -21.53 -23.72
CA LEU A 197 17.50 -20.83 -22.47
C LEU A 197 16.55 -19.66 -22.15
N ARG A 198 16.20 -18.84 -23.14
CA ARG A 198 15.27 -17.70 -22.95
C ARG A 198 13.83 -18.14 -22.76
N PHE A 199 13.46 -19.27 -23.37
CA PHE A 199 12.16 -19.88 -23.16
C PHE A 199 12.06 -20.52 -21.77
N GLU A 200 13.11 -21.18 -21.29
CA GLU A 200 13.20 -21.73 -19.94
C GLU A 200 13.13 -20.62 -18.89
N GLU A 201 13.86 -19.52 -19.07
CA GLU A 201 13.75 -18.32 -18.22
C GLU A 201 12.31 -17.76 -18.19
N PHE A 202 11.63 -17.73 -19.34
CA PHE A 202 10.23 -17.31 -19.43
C PHE A 202 9.29 -18.27 -18.70
N VAL A 203 9.45 -19.58 -18.87
CA VAL A 203 8.61 -20.60 -18.25
C VAL A 203 8.81 -20.67 -16.74
N GLU A 204 10.02 -20.41 -16.25
CA GLU A 204 10.34 -20.40 -14.81
C GLU A 204 9.47 -19.37 -14.05
N GLU A 205 9.09 -18.25 -14.69
CA GLU A 205 8.17 -17.26 -14.09
C GLU A 205 6.79 -17.85 -13.76
N TYR A 206 6.34 -18.86 -14.51
CA TYR A 206 5.03 -19.50 -14.38
C TYR A 206 5.09 -20.88 -13.73
N ALA A 207 6.25 -21.27 -13.19
CA ALA A 207 6.41 -22.55 -12.53
C ALA A 207 5.56 -22.62 -11.24
N THR A 208 4.69 -23.63 -11.15
CA THR A 208 3.79 -23.88 -10.01
C THR A 208 4.49 -24.31 -8.73
N GLU A 209 5.70 -24.84 -8.86
CA GLU A 209 6.64 -24.86 -7.76
C GLU A 209 7.55 -23.67 -8.03
N PRO A 210 7.37 -22.53 -7.34
CA PRO A 210 8.37 -21.50 -7.40
C PRO A 210 9.64 -22.20 -6.96
N SER A 211 10.55 -22.43 -7.90
CA SER A 211 11.89 -22.79 -7.55
C SER A 211 12.31 -21.66 -6.62
N ILE A 212 12.63 -22.01 -5.37
CA ILE A 212 13.36 -21.12 -4.48
C ILE A 212 14.78 -21.06 -5.07
N THR A 213 14.92 -20.71 -6.35
CA THR A 213 16.16 -20.58 -7.07
C THR A 213 16.75 -19.24 -6.69
N GLU A 214 17.72 -19.36 -5.77
CA GLU A 214 18.94 -18.56 -5.63
C GLU A 214 18.84 -17.12 -5.12
N SER A 215 17.70 -16.42 -5.22
CA SER A 215 17.69 -15.01 -4.85
C SER A 215 17.36 -14.71 -3.38
N GLN A 216 16.64 -15.57 -2.67
CA GLN A 216 16.30 -15.36 -1.25
C GLN A 216 16.21 -16.70 -0.52
N THR A 217 17.33 -17.18 0.04
CA THR A 217 17.35 -18.35 0.91
C THR A 217 16.75 -17.98 2.27
N PHE A 218 15.48 -18.28 2.47
CA PHE A 218 14.86 -18.25 3.80
C PHE A 218 15.03 -19.60 4.48
N SER A 219 15.28 -19.61 5.79
CA SER A 219 15.08 -20.85 6.54
C SER A 219 13.58 -21.19 6.58
N PRO A 220 13.18 -22.47 6.50
CA PRO A 220 11.77 -22.87 6.59
C PRO A 220 11.07 -22.32 7.84
N GLU A 221 11.76 -22.26 8.98
CA GLU A 221 11.26 -21.67 10.22
C GLU A 221 11.02 -20.16 10.09
N SER A 222 11.93 -19.42 9.45
CA SER A 222 11.77 -17.97 9.24
C SER A 222 10.59 -17.66 8.32
N LEU A 223 10.41 -18.48 7.28
CA LEU A 223 9.29 -18.33 6.35
C LEU A 223 7.95 -18.68 7.01
N ALA A 224 7.89 -19.76 7.80
CA ALA A 224 6.69 -20.13 8.55
C ALA A 224 6.29 -19.05 9.57
N ASN A 225 7.27 -18.54 10.33
CA ASN A 225 7.04 -17.43 11.25
C ASN A 225 6.55 -16.19 10.52
N PHE A 226 7.16 -15.86 9.37
CA PHE A 226 6.69 -14.74 8.54
C PHE A 226 5.23 -14.91 8.10
N ILE A 227 4.88 -16.06 7.53
CA ILE A 227 3.52 -16.35 7.03
C ILE A 227 2.48 -16.20 8.15
N SER A 228 2.80 -16.60 9.38
CA SER A 228 1.87 -16.47 10.52
C SER A 228 1.55 -15.03 10.90
N TYR A 229 2.48 -14.08 10.66
CA TYR A 229 2.29 -12.65 10.98
C TYR A 229 1.90 -11.81 9.77
N ALA A 230 2.19 -12.27 8.55
CA ALA A 230 2.01 -11.54 7.30
C ALA A 230 0.58 -10.98 7.07
N PRO A 231 -0.53 -11.65 7.49
CA PRO A 231 -1.87 -11.08 7.38
C PRO A 231 -2.05 -9.73 8.08
N SER A 232 -1.25 -9.44 9.11
CA SER A 232 -1.32 -8.16 9.84
C SER A 232 -0.46 -7.04 9.27
N LEU A 233 0.33 -7.33 8.23
CA LEU A 233 1.32 -6.41 7.66
C LEU A 233 0.83 -5.78 6.36
N ASP A 234 1.15 -4.51 6.17
CA ASP A 234 1.03 -3.87 4.85
C ASP A 234 1.96 -4.59 3.85
N PRO A 235 1.56 -4.81 2.57
CA PRO A 235 2.39 -5.49 1.59
C PRO A 235 3.82 -4.92 1.44
N ARG A 236 3.99 -3.61 1.58
CA ARG A 236 5.30 -2.95 1.51
C ARG A 236 6.14 -3.23 2.75
N VAL A 237 5.52 -3.27 3.92
CA VAL A 237 6.17 -3.64 5.17
C VAL A 237 6.53 -5.13 5.14
N SER A 238 5.64 -5.99 4.67
CA SER A 238 5.89 -7.41 4.40
C SER A 238 7.11 -7.62 3.50
N GLU A 239 7.16 -6.93 2.34
CA GLU A 239 8.29 -7.00 1.42
C GLU A 239 9.60 -6.48 2.05
N LEU A 240 9.53 -5.39 2.83
CA LEU A 240 10.67 -4.88 3.58
C LEU A 240 11.19 -5.92 4.59
N MET A 241 10.31 -6.49 5.42
CA MET A 241 10.68 -7.48 6.44
C MET A 241 11.28 -8.74 5.80
N LEU A 242 10.76 -9.20 4.67
CA LEU A 242 11.33 -10.32 3.90
C LEU A 242 12.75 -9.99 3.42
N GLN A 243 12.98 -8.82 2.83
CA GLN A 243 14.31 -8.40 2.37
C GLN A 243 15.32 -8.27 3.52
N LEU A 244 14.87 -7.79 4.68
CA LEU A 244 15.71 -7.67 5.87
C LEU A 244 16.16 -9.06 6.38
N LYS A 245 15.31 -10.08 6.25
CA LYS A 245 15.62 -11.47 6.64
C LYS A 245 16.40 -12.25 5.57
N ALA A 246 16.30 -11.89 4.29
CA ALA A 246 17.02 -12.58 3.22
C ALA A 246 18.54 -12.40 3.33
N THR A 247 19.31 -13.49 3.37
CA THR A 247 20.77 -13.44 3.60
C THR A 247 21.58 -12.96 2.40
N SER A 248 21.01 -13.03 1.19
CA SER A 248 21.67 -12.83 -0.10
C SER A 248 21.61 -11.41 -0.64
N GLN A 249 20.72 -10.55 -0.13
CA GLN A 249 20.52 -9.21 -0.67
C GLN A 249 21.45 -8.19 -0.02
N ASP A 250 22.30 -7.51 -0.79
CA ASP A 250 23.15 -6.42 -0.28
C ASP A 250 22.39 -5.11 -0.08
N THR A 251 21.41 -4.84 -0.95
CA THR A 251 20.56 -3.64 -0.87
C THR A 251 19.13 -4.01 -0.54
N VAL A 252 18.56 -3.29 0.42
CA VAL A 252 17.16 -3.41 0.82
C VAL A 252 16.41 -2.22 0.27
N TYR A 253 15.28 -2.48 -0.37
CA TYR A 253 14.47 -1.48 -1.03
C TYR A 253 13.14 -1.27 -0.30
N MET A 254 12.71 -0.02 -0.18
CA MET A 254 11.38 0.32 0.27
C MET A 254 10.70 1.17 -0.80
N TYR A 255 9.50 0.77 -1.23
CA TYR A 255 8.73 1.50 -2.24
C TYR A 255 7.55 2.17 -1.56
N LEU A 256 7.71 3.44 -1.19
CA LEU A 256 6.68 4.16 -0.45
C LEU A 256 5.41 4.30 -1.30
N PRO A 257 4.20 4.29 -0.69
CA PRO A 257 2.98 4.62 -1.39
C PRO A 257 3.12 5.96 -2.13
N TYR A 258 2.58 6.03 -3.34
CA TYR A 258 2.55 7.28 -4.07
C TYR A 258 1.49 8.18 -3.43
N LEU A 259 1.89 9.25 -2.74
CA LEU A 259 0.97 10.23 -2.15
C LEU A 259 0.54 11.25 -3.20
N ILE A 260 -0.72 11.68 -3.13
CA ILE A 260 -1.24 12.77 -3.97
C ILE A 260 -0.75 14.08 -3.35
N ASP A 261 0.44 14.53 -3.77
CA ASP A 261 1.07 15.75 -3.30
C ASP A 261 1.41 16.69 -4.47
N ASP A 262 1.68 17.97 -4.18
CA ASP A 262 2.12 18.94 -5.19
C ASP A 262 3.49 18.55 -5.81
N PRO A 263 3.54 18.17 -7.09
CA PRO A 263 4.77 17.80 -7.79
C PRO A 263 5.77 18.96 -7.96
N ALA A 264 5.33 20.22 -7.86
CA ALA A 264 6.20 21.39 -7.89
C ALA A 264 6.94 21.61 -6.56
N ARG A 265 6.43 21.02 -5.46
CA ARG A 265 7.07 21.05 -4.13
C ARG A 265 7.96 19.84 -3.91
N SER A 266 8.73 19.87 -2.82
CA SER A 266 9.46 18.68 -2.35
C SER A 266 8.50 17.57 -1.95
N SER A 267 8.94 16.30 -1.92
CA SER A 267 8.09 15.16 -1.55
C SER A 267 7.44 15.33 -0.19
N ALA A 268 6.15 15.04 -0.07
CA ALA A 268 5.44 14.97 1.20
C ALA A 268 6.08 13.97 2.18
N TRP A 269 6.79 12.95 1.68
CA TRP A 269 7.52 12.00 2.52
C TRP A 269 8.68 12.60 3.31
N LEU A 270 9.18 13.79 2.98
CA LEU A 270 10.33 14.36 3.67
C LEU A 270 10.08 14.60 5.16
N VAL A 271 8.86 14.98 5.53
CA VAL A 271 8.48 15.34 6.90
C VAL A 271 8.63 14.20 7.91
N SER A 272 8.64 12.96 7.44
CA SER A 272 8.69 11.75 8.27
C SER A 272 9.97 10.92 8.09
N THR A 273 11.01 11.52 7.50
CA THR A 273 12.24 10.79 7.13
C THR A 273 12.99 10.23 8.36
N GLU A 274 13.08 11.01 9.44
CA GLU A 274 13.76 10.58 10.67
C GLU A 274 13.01 9.44 11.37
N GLN A 275 11.69 9.53 11.44
CA GLN A 275 10.84 8.50 12.01
C GLN A 275 10.93 7.20 11.20
N ARG A 276 11.05 7.27 9.86
CA ARG A 276 11.30 6.08 9.02
C ARG A 276 12.70 5.51 9.23
N SER A 277 13.73 6.35 9.38
CA SER A 277 15.09 5.89 9.76
C SER A 277 15.05 5.13 11.09
N PHE A 278 14.35 5.66 12.09
CA PHE A 278 14.10 4.98 13.36
C PHE A 278 13.39 3.63 13.16
N ALA A 279 12.31 3.60 12.39
CA ALA A 279 11.54 2.39 12.13
C ALA A 279 12.40 1.28 11.47
N TYR A 280 13.19 1.62 10.46
CA TYR A 280 14.09 0.67 9.79
C TYR A 280 15.24 0.17 10.66
N SER A 281 15.54 0.90 11.73
CA SER A 281 16.59 0.53 12.68
C SER A 281 16.14 -0.57 13.64
N ILE A 282 14.84 -0.70 13.90
CA ILE A 282 14.27 -1.64 14.88
C ILE A 282 14.72 -3.09 14.62
N PRO A 283 14.62 -3.66 13.39
CA PRO A 283 15.01 -5.05 13.15
C PRO A 283 16.48 -5.32 13.40
N ASN A 284 17.37 -4.34 13.15
CA ASN A 284 18.80 -4.47 13.41
C ASN A 284 19.13 -4.54 14.90
N HIS A 285 18.44 -3.75 15.72
CA HIS A 285 18.70 -3.67 17.16
C HIS A 285 18.01 -4.78 17.96
N LEU A 286 17.08 -5.50 17.35
CA LEU A 286 16.40 -6.66 17.93
C LEU A 286 16.74 -7.99 17.21
N ARG A 287 17.92 -8.07 16.59
CA ARG A 287 18.39 -9.27 15.88
C ARG A 287 18.45 -10.51 16.77
N ASN A 288 18.22 -11.68 16.16
CA ASN A 288 18.22 -12.99 16.82
C ASN A 288 19.60 -13.60 17.05
N GLY A 289 20.66 -12.98 16.53
CA GLY A 289 22.02 -13.47 16.66
C GLY A 289 22.97 -12.95 15.58
N PRO A 290 24.24 -13.39 15.60
CA PRO A 290 25.28 -12.91 14.70
C PRO A 290 25.05 -13.31 13.23
N HIS A 291 24.25 -14.34 12.98
CA HIS A 291 23.96 -14.85 11.63
C HIS A 291 23.02 -13.95 10.80
N GLU A 292 22.21 -13.11 11.44
CA GLU A 292 21.40 -12.11 10.71
C GLU A 292 22.33 -10.96 10.32
N ARG A 293 22.52 -10.63 9.04
CA ARG A 293 23.43 -9.52 8.66
C ARG A 293 22.78 -8.17 8.98
N PRO A 294 23.41 -7.28 9.77
CA PRO A 294 22.86 -5.95 10.01
C PRO A 294 22.83 -5.14 8.71
N ARG A 295 21.77 -4.36 8.52
CA ARG A 295 21.62 -3.49 7.35
C ARG A 295 22.03 -2.08 7.68
N THR A 296 22.91 -1.48 6.89
CA THR A 296 23.35 -0.11 7.15
C THR A 296 22.47 0.92 6.46
N ILE A 297 21.87 0.55 5.31
CA ILE A 297 21.18 1.49 4.43
C ILE A 297 19.94 0.81 3.83
N ILE A 298 18.83 1.55 3.78
CA ILE A 298 17.61 1.23 3.04
C ILE A 298 17.47 2.22 1.88
N ALA A 299 17.24 1.73 0.67
CA ALA A 299 16.98 2.55 -0.51
C ALA A 299 15.48 2.78 -0.67
N GLU A 300 15.00 3.97 -0.29
CA GLU A 300 13.60 4.38 -0.41
C GLU A 300 13.30 4.97 -1.79
N PHE A 301 12.36 4.39 -2.52
CA PHE A 301 11.84 4.95 -3.76
C PHE A 301 10.60 5.79 -3.48
N HIS A 302 10.69 7.08 -3.80
CA HIS A 302 9.58 8.01 -3.83
C HIS A 302 9.87 9.13 -4.84
N ARG A 303 8.92 10.08 -4.97
CA ARG A 303 9.10 11.26 -5.81
C ARG A 303 10.27 12.10 -5.31
N LYS A 304 11.16 12.52 -6.21
CA LYS A 304 12.19 13.53 -5.97
C LYS A 304 12.22 14.48 -7.16
N GLY A 305 11.61 15.65 -6.97
CA GLY A 305 11.34 16.58 -8.06
C GLY A 305 10.43 15.96 -9.11
N ASP A 306 10.92 15.88 -10.34
CA ASP A 306 10.17 15.43 -11.51
C ASP A 306 10.30 13.92 -11.80
N ARG A 307 11.02 13.17 -10.97
CA ARG A 307 11.36 11.75 -11.16
C ARG A 307 11.09 10.90 -9.92
N ILE A 308 11.06 9.58 -10.10
CA ILE A 308 11.13 8.59 -9.01
C ILE A 308 12.58 8.17 -8.84
N LEU A 309 13.14 8.42 -7.66
CA LEU A 309 14.54 8.14 -7.35
C LEU A 309 14.67 7.44 -6.00
N ALA A 310 15.76 6.71 -5.83
CA ALA A 310 16.13 6.14 -4.55
C ALA A 310 16.77 7.22 -3.65
N GLN A 311 16.23 7.40 -2.44
CA GLN A 311 16.88 8.08 -1.33
C GLN A 311 17.47 7.03 -0.40
N GLN A 312 18.75 7.20 -0.02
CA GLN A 312 19.41 6.30 0.92
C GLN A 312 19.07 6.75 2.35
N ILE A 313 18.44 5.88 3.12
CA ILE A 313 18.14 6.08 4.53
C ILE A 313 19.08 5.23 5.35
N SER A 314 19.94 5.89 6.12
CA SER A 314 20.85 5.22 7.04
C SER A 314 20.07 4.65 8.23
N VAL A 315 20.43 3.44 8.63
CA VAL A 315 20.00 2.84 9.89
C VAL A 315 20.82 3.45 11.03
N LEU A 316 20.15 3.77 12.13
CA LEU A 316 20.74 4.42 13.30
C LEU A 316 21.77 3.52 13.99
N SER A 317 22.86 4.14 14.48
CA SER A 317 23.79 3.47 15.39
C SER A 317 23.12 3.13 16.73
N SER A 318 23.74 2.28 17.54
CA SER A 318 23.16 1.86 18.83
C SER A 318 22.84 3.05 19.74
N ASP A 319 23.75 4.00 19.87
CA ASP A 319 23.58 5.16 20.74
C ASP A 319 22.43 6.06 20.27
N HIS A 320 22.44 6.45 18.99
CA HIS A 320 21.37 7.25 18.40
C HIS A 320 20.02 6.52 18.48
N PHE A 321 19.99 5.21 18.26
CA PHE A 321 18.76 4.43 18.35
C PHE A 321 18.18 4.43 19.77
N HIS A 322 19.00 4.27 20.80
CA HIS A 322 18.53 4.29 22.19
C HIS A 322 18.03 5.67 22.62
N THR A 323 18.73 6.74 22.23
CA THR A 323 18.31 8.12 22.46
C THR A 323 16.99 8.40 21.77
N GLN A 324 16.89 8.14 20.46
CA GLN A 324 15.69 8.35 19.66
C GLN A 324 14.50 7.51 20.16
N SER A 325 14.74 6.26 20.57
CA SER A 325 13.69 5.42 21.18
C SER A 325 13.08 6.07 22.42
N SER A 326 13.91 6.70 23.25
CA SER A 326 13.48 7.31 24.51
C SER A 326 12.79 8.65 24.26
N GLU A 327 13.31 9.45 23.34
CA GLU A 327 12.72 10.73 22.91
C GLU A 327 11.36 10.53 22.22
N HIS A 328 11.26 9.58 21.29
CA HIS A 328 9.99 9.25 20.62
C HIS A 328 8.96 8.77 21.63
N LEU A 329 9.35 7.93 22.58
CA LEU A 329 8.44 7.49 23.64
C LEU A 329 7.96 8.65 24.50
N ALA A 330 8.89 9.48 24.99
CA ALA A 330 8.54 10.60 25.87
C ALA A 330 7.58 11.57 25.17
N ARG A 331 7.87 11.90 23.92
CA ARG A 331 7.05 12.80 23.11
C ARG A 331 5.65 12.23 22.84
N LEU A 332 5.57 10.98 22.40
CA LEU A 332 4.29 10.33 22.16
C LEU A 332 3.46 10.23 23.44
N GLN A 333 4.09 9.88 24.57
CA GLN A 333 3.38 9.77 25.84
C GLN A 333 2.85 11.15 26.28
N ASP A 334 3.69 12.18 26.27
CA ASP A 334 3.30 13.55 26.62
C ASP A 334 2.15 14.06 25.75
N PHE A 335 2.21 13.81 24.44
CA PHE A 335 1.14 14.18 23.52
C PHE A 335 -0.15 13.42 23.84
N LEU A 336 -0.09 12.09 23.94
CA LEU A 336 -1.28 11.27 24.19
C LEU A 336 -1.91 11.55 25.56
N ASP A 337 -1.11 11.86 26.57
CA ASP A 337 -1.60 12.25 27.89
C ASP A 337 -2.31 13.63 27.82
N THR A 338 -1.81 14.56 27.00
CA THR A 338 -2.45 15.86 26.77
C THR A 338 -3.81 15.71 26.06
N PHE A 339 -3.94 14.76 25.15
CA PHE A 339 -5.13 14.54 24.32
C PHE A 339 -5.90 13.28 24.71
N ALA A 340 -5.83 12.86 25.98
CA ALA A 340 -6.41 11.61 26.47
C ALA A 340 -7.95 11.55 26.37
N ASP A 341 -8.61 12.71 26.46
CA ASP A 341 -10.07 12.83 26.41
C ASP A 341 -10.64 12.86 24.97
N TYR A 342 -9.77 12.87 23.96
CA TYR A 342 -10.18 12.93 22.55
C TYR A 342 -10.24 11.54 21.89
N PRO A 343 -11.10 11.35 20.87
CA PRO A 343 -11.12 10.10 20.13
C PRO A 343 -9.77 9.80 19.48
N LYS A 344 -9.32 8.55 19.55
CA LYS A 344 -7.97 8.14 19.11
C LYS A 344 -7.61 8.60 17.70
N HIS A 345 -8.52 8.48 16.73
CA HIS A 345 -8.26 8.88 15.35
C HIS A 345 -7.99 10.38 15.21
N VAL A 346 -8.66 11.22 16.00
CA VAL A 346 -8.46 12.67 16.07
C VAL A 346 -7.12 12.97 16.73
N THR A 347 -6.83 12.32 17.86
CA THR A 347 -5.56 12.47 18.57
C THR A 347 -4.35 12.14 17.69
N TRP A 348 -4.38 11.01 16.97
CA TRP A 348 -3.30 10.63 16.07
C TRP A 348 -3.13 11.59 14.90
N ARG A 349 -4.23 12.14 14.38
CA ARG A 349 -4.19 13.16 13.33
C ARG A 349 -3.60 14.48 13.83
N ALA A 350 -3.99 14.93 15.02
CA ALA A 350 -3.42 16.11 15.66
C ALA A 350 -1.91 15.92 15.92
N TYR A 351 -1.48 14.74 16.37
CA TYR A 351 -0.07 14.40 16.53
C TYR A 351 0.69 14.49 15.19
N ALA A 352 0.13 13.93 14.12
CA ALA A 352 0.74 14.00 12.80
C ALA A 352 0.86 15.45 12.30
N LEU A 353 -0.12 16.31 12.60
CA LEU A 353 -0.06 17.73 12.28
C LEU A 353 1.02 18.46 13.10
N GLU A 354 1.19 18.13 14.38
CA GLU A 354 2.28 18.64 15.23
C GLU A 354 3.65 18.28 14.64
N GLU A 355 3.84 17.03 14.21
CA GLU A 355 5.10 16.58 13.59
C GLU A 355 5.38 17.29 12.26
N VAL A 356 4.35 17.55 11.44
CA VAL A 356 4.48 18.35 10.22
C VAL A 356 4.90 19.77 10.57
N TYR A 357 4.23 20.41 11.54
CA TYR A 357 4.57 21.77 11.97
C TYR A 357 6.01 21.87 12.45
N ARG A 358 6.44 20.95 13.33
CA ARG A 358 7.80 20.88 13.85
C ARG A 358 8.83 20.68 12.74
N TRP A 359 8.52 19.88 11.72
CA TRP A 359 9.41 19.74 10.58
C TRP A 359 9.62 21.07 9.84
N TYR A 360 8.59 21.91 9.70
CA TYR A 360 8.74 23.24 9.09
C TYR A 360 9.65 24.13 9.94
N LEU A 361 9.47 24.17 11.26
CA LEU A 361 10.34 24.92 12.18
C LEU A 361 11.80 24.48 12.06
N ASN A 362 12.07 23.18 12.23
CA ASN A 362 13.41 22.59 12.18
C ASN A 362 14.11 22.80 10.82
N ASN A 363 13.35 23.10 9.75
CA ASN A 363 13.88 23.34 8.40
C ASN A 363 13.80 24.83 8.00
N SER A 364 13.58 25.73 8.96
CA SER A 364 13.51 27.18 8.76
C SER A 364 12.48 27.59 7.69
N LYS A 365 11.33 26.92 7.67
CA LYS A 365 10.20 27.22 6.79
C LYS A 365 9.03 27.74 7.60
N ALA A 366 8.24 28.63 6.99
CA ALA A 366 7.01 29.12 7.61
C ALA A 366 6.03 27.95 7.82
N PRO A 367 5.65 27.65 9.07
CA PRO A 367 4.76 26.54 9.35
C PRO A 367 3.31 26.86 8.90
N PRO A 368 2.44 25.84 8.79
CA PRO A 368 1.03 26.05 8.39
C PRO A 368 0.30 27.02 9.32
N SER A 369 -0.54 27.89 8.75
CA SER A 369 -1.38 28.81 9.53
C SER A 369 -2.45 28.07 10.34
N ARG A 370 -2.99 28.71 11.39
CA ARG A 370 -4.11 28.14 12.17
C ARG A 370 -5.32 27.79 11.31
N GLU A 371 -5.63 28.62 10.33
CA GLU A 371 -6.74 28.36 9.40
C GLU A 371 -6.49 27.08 8.59
N THR A 372 -5.29 26.93 8.05
CA THR A 372 -4.90 25.71 7.32
C THR A 372 -4.92 24.48 8.21
N MET A 373 -4.43 24.59 9.45
CA MET A 373 -4.52 23.51 10.45
C MET A 373 -5.97 23.11 10.73
N THR A 374 -6.87 24.09 10.85
CA THR A 374 -8.31 23.86 11.04
C THR A 374 -8.89 23.10 9.86
N ARG A 375 -8.59 23.49 8.62
CA ARG A 375 -9.03 22.76 7.41
C ARG A 375 -8.50 21.33 7.35
N LEU A 376 -7.24 21.12 7.72
CA LEU A 376 -6.63 19.78 7.75
C LEU A 376 -7.24 18.89 8.82
N MET A 377 -7.65 19.44 9.97
CA MET A 377 -8.33 18.69 11.02
C MET A 377 -9.80 18.41 10.70
N THR A 378 -10.47 19.36 10.06
CA THR A 378 -11.93 19.28 9.78
C THR A 378 -12.27 18.61 8.47
N GLY A 379 -11.35 18.59 7.51
CA GLY A 379 -11.63 18.20 6.14
C GLY A 379 -12.32 19.28 5.30
N LEU A 380 -12.74 20.40 5.91
CA LEU A 380 -13.41 21.50 5.24
C LEU A 380 -12.52 22.12 4.15
N SER A 381 -13.11 22.41 3.00
CA SER A 381 -12.48 23.10 1.87
C SER A 381 -12.92 24.55 1.81
N THR A 382 -11.99 25.44 1.45
CA THR A 382 -12.34 26.74 0.88
C THR A 382 -12.17 26.69 -0.64
N PRO A 383 -12.80 27.61 -1.40
CA PRO A 383 -12.59 27.71 -2.85
C PRO A 383 -11.11 27.94 -3.24
N ASP A 384 -10.31 28.50 -2.33
CA ASP A 384 -8.89 28.85 -2.56
C ASP A 384 -7.91 27.74 -2.11
N SER A 385 -8.41 26.61 -1.60
CA SER A 385 -7.63 25.44 -1.15
C SER A 385 -7.07 24.62 -2.32
N ALA A 386 -6.16 25.18 -3.10
CA ALA A 386 -5.78 24.57 -4.38
C ALA A 386 -4.83 23.36 -4.27
N TRP A 387 -3.54 23.57 -4.07
CA TRP A 387 -2.54 22.47 -4.02
C TRP A 387 -1.71 22.45 -2.75
N GLU A 388 -1.68 23.57 -2.03
CA GLU A 388 -1.02 23.67 -0.73
C GLU A 388 -1.69 22.76 0.29
N ASP A 389 -3.02 22.81 0.40
CA ASP A 389 -3.77 21.96 1.33
C ASP A 389 -3.67 20.47 0.95
N VAL A 390 -3.67 20.16 -0.36
CA VAL A 390 -3.40 18.81 -0.87
C VAL A 390 -2.01 18.35 -0.44
N HIS A 391 -1.00 19.20 -0.59
CA HIS A 391 0.37 18.89 -0.21
C HIS A 391 0.53 18.68 1.31
N LEU A 392 -0.06 19.54 2.13
CA LEU A 392 -0.02 19.42 3.59
C LEU A 392 -0.81 18.21 4.08
N SER A 393 -1.96 17.91 3.46
CA SER A 393 -2.70 16.68 3.72
C SER A 393 -1.84 15.44 3.42
N ALA A 394 -1.13 15.43 2.29
CA ALA A 394 -0.18 14.36 1.97
C ALA A 394 0.95 14.24 3.00
N GLN A 395 1.46 15.35 3.55
CA GLN A 395 2.47 15.31 4.61
C GLN A 395 1.93 14.70 5.90
N VAL A 396 0.71 15.07 6.33
CA VAL A 396 0.02 14.44 7.47
C VAL A 396 -0.16 12.94 7.23
N GLN A 397 -0.59 12.55 6.03
CA GLN A 397 -0.69 11.14 5.63
C GLN A 397 0.66 10.42 5.69
N ALA A 398 1.75 11.07 5.29
CA ALA A 398 3.10 10.50 5.36
C ALA A 398 3.52 10.20 6.81
N VAL A 399 3.23 11.10 7.75
CA VAL A 399 3.50 10.88 9.17
C VAL A 399 2.64 9.74 9.72
N LEU A 400 1.32 9.77 9.50
CA LEU A 400 0.39 8.74 9.97
C LEU A 400 0.76 7.35 9.45
N TYR A 401 1.07 7.24 8.15
CA TYR A 401 1.51 5.98 7.57
C TYR A 401 2.86 5.54 8.13
N THR A 402 3.78 6.46 8.43
CA THR A 402 5.05 6.15 9.07
C THR A 402 4.87 5.59 10.49
N LEU A 403 3.92 6.11 11.26
CA LEU A 403 3.56 5.55 12.57
C LEU A 403 3.01 4.13 12.43
N ARG A 404 2.14 3.90 11.44
CA ARG A 404 1.62 2.56 11.12
C ARG A 404 2.73 1.60 10.68
N MET A 405 3.65 2.03 9.82
CA MET A 405 4.81 1.22 9.44
C MET A 405 5.66 0.87 10.66
N THR A 406 5.92 1.84 11.53
CA THR A 406 6.68 1.64 12.77
C THR A 406 5.98 0.63 13.67
N GLN A 407 4.66 0.74 13.82
CA GLN A 407 3.83 -0.21 14.57
C GLN A 407 3.97 -1.63 14.04
N GLN A 408 3.81 -1.83 12.73
CA GLN A 408 3.88 -3.14 12.09
C GLN A 408 5.29 -3.74 12.17
N ILE A 409 6.34 -2.95 11.89
CA ILE A 409 7.73 -3.38 12.00
C ILE A 409 8.05 -3.79 13.44
N LEU A 410 7.65 -2.97 14.41
CA LEU A 410 7.91 -3.22 15.82
C LEU A 410 7.16 -4.45 16.33
N ALA A 411 5.88 -4.59 16.01
CA ALA A 411 5.06 -5.74 16.39
C ALA A 411 5.62 -7.04 15.81
N TYR A 412 5.94 -7.06 14.51
CA TYR A 412 6.56 -8.21 13.85
C TYR A 412 7.92 -8.56 14.47
N THR A 413 8.78 -7.55 14.66
CA THR A 413 10.14 -7.77 15.16
C THR A 413 10.13 -8.29 16.59
N ILE A 414 9.31 -7.72 17.47
CA ILE A 414 9.16 -8.19 18.87
C ILE A 414 8.63 -9.62 18.91
N SER A 415 7.70 -9.97 18.02
CA SER A 415 7.04 -11.27 18.05
C SER A 415 7.89 -12.40 17.46
N THR A 416 8.83 -12.06 16.56
CA THR A 416 9.72 -13.02 15.90
C THR A 416 11.13 -13.06 16.49
N THR A 417 11.45 -12.14 17.40
CA THR A 417 12.75 -12.10 18.07
C THR A 417 12.76 -12.92 19.37
N LYS A 418 13.89 -13.58 19.62
CA LYS A 418 14.26 -14.20 20.90
C LYS A 418 14.88 -13.16 21.85
N THR A 419 15.30 -12.01 21.33
CA THR A 419 15.93 -10.93 22.09
C THR A 419 14.87 -10.13 22.85
N LYS A 420 15.01 -10.00 24.16
CA LYS A 420 14.07 -9.22 24.98
C LYS A 420 14.13 -7.74 24.56
N PRO A 421 13.03 -7.13 24.08
CA PRO A 421 13.08 -5.74 23.65
C PRO A 421 13.27 -4.80 24.84
N PRO A 422 14.07 -3.71 24.68
CA PRO A 422 14.22 -2.67 25.67
C PRO A 422 12.88 -2.08 26.15
N LYS A 423 12.86 -1.54 27.38
CA LYS A 423 11.65 -0.95 27.97
C LYS A 423 11.00 0.13 27.07
N PRO A 424 11.77 1.07 26.46
CA PRO A 424 11.15 2.07 25.60
C PRO A 424 10.41 1.47 24.40
N LEU A 425 11.01 0.49 23.73
CA LEU A 425 10.39 -0.19 22.59
C LEU A 425 9.13 -0.96 22.98
N LYS A 426 9.10 -1.62 24.14
CA LYS A 426 7.87 -2.29 24.63
C LYS A 426 6.73 -1.30 24.86
N LYS A 427 7.02 -0.15 25.45
CA LYS A 427 6.02 0.90 25.68
C LYS A 427 5.56 1.51 24.36
N LEU A 428 6.48 1.81 23.43
CA LEU A 428 6.15 2.26 22.08
C LEU A 428 5.25 1.25 21.35
N ALA A 429 5.55 -0.05 21.44
CA ALA A 429 4.70 -1.08 20.83
C ALA A 429 3.28 -1.06 21.41
N SER A 430 3.15 -0.87 22.72
CA SER A 430 1.84 -0.75 23.38
C SER A 430 1.08 0.50 22.94
N ILE A 431 1.76 1.65 22.87
CA ILE A 431 1.17 2.92 22.46
C ILE A 431 0.72 2.85 21.00
N LEU A 432 1.63 2.46 20.10
CA LEU A 432 1.36 2.36 18.67
C LEU A 432 0.33 1.26 18.36
N GLY A 433 0.23 0.21 19.19
CA GLY A 433 -0.83 -0.80 19.11
C GLY A 433 -2.25 -0.23 19.29
N SER A 434 -2.38 1.01 19.74
CA SER A 434 -3.67 1.72 19.81
C SER A 434 -4.04 2.47 18.53
N LEU A 435 -3.19 2.46 17.50
CA LEU A 435 -3.49 3.05 16.20
C LEU A 435 -4.75 2.41 15.60
N PRO A 436 -5.71 3.22 15.12
CA PRO A 436 -6.89 2.70 14.44
C PRO A 436 -6.53 2.07 13.08
N PRO A 437 -7.45 1.26 12.50
CA PRO A 437 -7.34 0.79 11.12
C PRO A 437 -7.09 1.94 10.14
N ILE A 438 -6.40 1.68 9.03
CA ILE A 438 -5.90 2.77 8.16
C ILE A 438 -7.00 3.62 7.55
N ALA A 439 -8.19 3.05 7.28
CA ALA A 439 -9.34 3.79 6.79
C ALA A 439 -9.87 4.82 7.80
N GLN A 440 -9.75 4.54 9.10
CA GLN A 440 -10.10 5.48 10.17
C GLN A 440 -8.93 6.43 10.49
N LEU A 441 -7.68 5.97 10.33
CA LEU A 441 -6.49 6.77 10.57
C LEU A 441 -6.31 7.84 9.48
N ILE A 442 -6.57 7.47 8.22
CA ILE A 442 -6.44 8.32 7.04
C ILE A 442 -7.78 8.29 6.28
N PRO A 443 -8.82 8.94 6.83
CA PRO A 443 -10.10 9.03 6.16
C PRO A 443 -10.01 9.94 4.93
N SER A 444 -10.96 9.79 4.02
CA SER A 444 -11.22 10.81 3.00
C SER A 444 -11.65 12.13 3.63
N ARG A 445 -11.60 13.23 2.87
CA ARG A 445 -12.01 14.56 3.37
C ARG A 445 -13.48 14.61 3.75
N SER A 446 -14.35 13.97 2.97
CA SER A 446 -15.78 13.89 3.24
C SER A 446 -16.06 13.11 4.53
N GLU A 447 -15.39 11.97 4.72
CA GLU A 447 -15.47 11.20 5.96
C GLU A 447 -14.96 12.01 7.16
N LEU A 448 -13.88 12.78 6.99
CA LEU A 448 -13.35 13.64 8.04
C LEU A 448 -14.33 14.76 8.42
N ALA A 449 -14.95 15.41 7.43
CA ALA A 449 -15.96 16.43 7.68
C ALA A 449 -17.15 15.85 8.46
N ALA A 450 -17.63 14.66 8.07
CA ALA A 450 -18.70 13.96 8.78
C ALA A 450 -18.31 13.58 10.23
N GLN A 451 -17.08 13.09 10.44
CA GLN A 451 -16.56 12.77 11.77
C GLN A 451 -16.52 14.02 12.66
N MET A 452 -16.12 15.17 12.11
CA MET A 452 -15.92 16.40 12.88
C MET A 452 -17.24 17.07 13.25
N SER A 453 -18.23 17.05 12.35
CA SER A 453 -19.61 17.45 12.70
C SER A 453 -20.22 16.60 13.82
N THR A 454 -19.84 15.32 13.93
CA THR A 454 -20.29 14.44 15.02
C THR A 454 -19.54 14.74 16.32
N MET A 455 -18.23 15.00 16.26
CA MET A 455 -17.39 15.27 17.44
C MET A 455 -17.74 16.60 18.13
N GLU A 456 -18.12 17.64 17.38
CA GLU A 456 -18.61 18.92 17.93
C GLU A 456 -19.83 18.74 18.84
N ILE A 457 -20.56 17.65 18.69
CA ILE A 457 -21.75 17.31 19.49
C ILE A 457 -21.35 16.54 20.77
N GLU A 458 -20.21 15.85 20.80
CA GLU A 458 -19.89 14.83 21.82
C GLU A 458 -18.72 15.17 22.78
N THR A 459 -17.86 16.17 22.50
CA THR A 459 -16.60 16.43 23.26
C THR A 459 -16.32 17.92 23.53
N CYS A 460 -15.16 18.26 24.15
CA CYS A 460 -14.70 19.63 24.49
C CYS A 460 -14.57 20.63 23.31
N GLY A 461 -15.05 20.27 22.11
CA GLY A 461 -15.07 21.14 20.92
C GLY A 461 -13.75 21.18 20.15
N LEU A 462 -13.86 21.39 18.84
CA LEU A 462 -12.74 21.55 17.91
C LEU A 462 -11.83 22.74 18.29
N ASP A 463 -12.42 23.85 18.73
CA ASP A 463 -11.67 25.05 19.11
C ASP A 463 -10.71 24.79 20.27
N HIS A 464 -11.14 24.03 21.27
CA HIS A 464 -10.27 23.65 22.39
C HIS A 464 -9.09 22.79 21.92
N LEU A 465 -9.34 21.84 21.01
CA LEU A 465 -8.27 21.01 20.43
C LEU A 465 -7.24 21.86 19.69
N LEU A 466 -7.71 22.82 18.89
CA LEU A 466 -6.84 23.71 18.12
C LEU A 466 -6.06 24.67 19.02
N ASP A 467 -6.66 25.12 20.13
CA ASP A 467 -5.97 25.94 21.14
C ASP A 467 -4.89 25.16 21.88
N LEU A 468 -5.18 23.91 22.27
CA LEU A 468 -4.18 23.02 22.86
C LEU A 468 -3.02 22.78 21.90
N LEU A 469 -3.32 22.45 20.64
CA LEU A 469 -2.31 22.25 19.61
C LEU A 469 -1.48 23.52 19.39
N ALA A 470 -2.12 24.67 19.19
CA ALA A 470 -1.44 25.96 19.01
C ALA A 470 -0.57 26.32 20.22
N GLY A 471 -1.05 26.09 21.44
CA GLY A 471 -0.30 26.35 22.67
C GLY A 471 0.93 25.47 22.82
N ARG A 472 0.89 24.22 22.33
CA ARG A 472 2.07 23.34 22.28
C ARG A 472 3.08 23.83 21.23
N LEU A 473 2.60 24.18 20.04
CA LEU A 473 3.43 24.65 18.95
C LEU A 473 4.13 25.98 19.28
N GLN A 474 3.44 26.90 19.98
CA GLN A 474 4.05 28.15 20.43
C GLN A 474 5.21 27.93 21.41
N LYS A 475 5.07 26.97 22.34
CA LYS A 475 6.17 26.61 23.26
C LYS A 475 7.41 26.08 22.53
N GLU A 476 7.23 25.42 21.39
CA GLU A 476 8.36 24.96 20.57
C GLU A 476 9.09 26.14 19.92
N VAL A 477 8.36 27.11 19.39
CA VAL A 477 8.93 28.34 18.83
C VAL A 477 9.70 29.12 19.92
N ASP A 478 9.08 29.32 21.08
CA ASP A 478 9.69 30.07 22.18
C ASP A 478 10.97 29.37 22.72
N ALA A 479 11.02 28.03 22.66
CA ALA A 479 12.19 27.25 23.07
C ALA A 479 13.36 27.35 22.08
N GLU A 480 13.09 27.46 20.77
CA GLU A 480 14.12 27.71 19.76
C GLU A 480 14.71 29.12 19.90
N ASP A 481 13.87 30.13 20.13
CA ASP A 481 14.30 31.53 20.30
C ASP A 481 15.12 31.77 21.58
N ALA A 482 14.88 30.99 22.63
CA ALA A 482 15.64 31.08 23.89
C ALA A 482 16.99 30.31 23.89
N GLY A 483 17.22 29.47 22.88
CA GLY A 483 18.42 28.62 22.77
C GLY A 483 19.47 29.10 21.77
N GLY A 484 19.19 30.14 20.98
CA GLY A 484 20.13 30.82 20.09
C GLY A 484 20.83 32.00 20.77
#